data_AF-A0A7X8E1K4-F1
#
_entry.id   AF-A0A7X8E1K4-F1
#
_cell.length_a   1.000
_cell.length_b   1.000
_cell.length_c   1.000
_cell.angle_alpha   90.00
_cell.angle_beta   90.00
_cell.angle_gamma   90.00
#
_symmetry.space_group_name_H-M   'P 1'
#
loop_
_entity.id
_entity.type
_entity.pdbx_description
1 polymer ?
#
loop_
_entity_poly.entity_id
_entity_poly.type
_entity_poly.pdbx_seq_one_letter_code
_entity_poly.pdbx_strand_id
1 'polypeptide(L)'
;MNDKQNNVDLAKLLFNCLKKQRENENFDVKLKWHTKIEDLVKDIICFANTINDRNSYIFFGINDDFKIVGLNNEKRRKQADLIDTFSKLCFANSECPSFIIDSLEIEGKIIDVLTIYNVQRTPIFLNLDYGEMRAGCIYSREKDRNTPNKGNSTFSQIENLWKKRFGLIKPQKEILFDLLKNKSEWKEIYPEYYNVFLPDYRIKIIKENTDRDTFYSYVMKNKSTSFYQIELSFNSNKLVCYPGVLLDSGRLFIPMARSSFIKNKESPLEIICVYKYYIKGSEEFSLLNFFYDETDHEQMYALERIMKIFLVYDSELEKFEFENYIENNLKILENLRNSLDLYNYLRTNKESPNYKKFESYREDLTYGNSLNIILKQWREK
;
A
#
# COMPACT_ATOMS: atom_id res chain seq x y z
N MET A 1 3.54 21.26 -17.62
CA MET A 1 4.22 19.94 -17.49
C MET A 1 3.23 18.78 -17.27
N ASN A 2 2.03 19.00 -16.70
CA ASN A 2 1.03 17.94 -16.46
C ASN A 2 0.46 17.24 -17.71
N ASP A 3 0.06 17.97 -18.76
CA ASP A 3 -0.68 17.35 -19.88
C ASP A 3 0.16 16.37 -20.71
N LYS A 4 1.46 16.66 -20.90
CA LYS A 4 2.37 15.74 -21.58
C LYS A 4 2.58 14.44 -20.80
N GLN A 5 2.69 14.53 -19.47
CA GLN A 5 2.83 13.36 -18.63
C GLN A 5 1.55 12.52 -18.61
N ASN A 6 0.38 13.18 -18.53
CA ASN A 6 -0.92 12.51 -18.61
C ASN A 6 -1.10 11.74 -19.92
N ASN A 7 -0.78 12.36 -21.07
CA ASN A 7 -0.85 11.69 -22.37
C ASN A 7 0.07 10.47 -22.47
N VAL A 8 1.28 10.55 -21.91
CA VAL A 8 2.21 9.41 -21.85
C VAL A 8 1.61 8.26 -21.03
N ASP A 9 0.97 8.56 -19.91
CA ASP A 9 0.40 7.53 -19.04
C ASP A 9 -0.88 6.91 -19.62
N LEU A 10 -1.74 7.72 -20.26
CA LEU A 10 -2.90 7.22 -21.02
C LEU A 10 -2.47 6.34 -22.22
N ALA A 11 -1.41 6.72 -22.92
CA ALA A 11 -0.87 5.90 -24.00
C ALA A 11 -0.35 4.55 -23.48
N LYS A 12 0.36 4.52 -22.35
CA LYS A 12 0.77 3.26 -21.69
C LYS A 12 -0.43 2.39 -21.31
N LEU A 13 -1.48 2.99 -20.74
CA LEU A 13 -2.71 2.29 -20.38
C LEU A 13 -3.37 1.67 -21.62
N LEU A 14 -3.46 2.42 -22.71
CA LEU A 14 -3.95 1.94 -23.98
C LEU A 14 -3.13 0.76 -24.50
N PHE A 15 -1.79 0.87 -24.58
CA PHE A 15 -0.95 -0.23 -25.06
C PHE A 15 -1.06 -1.49 -24.18
N ASN A 16 -1.21 -1.31 -22.86
CA ASN A 16 -1.48 -2.42 -21.95
C ASN A 16 -2.84 -3.08 -22.24
N CYS A 17 -3.87 -2.30 -22.55
CA CYS A 17 -5.18 -2.79 -22.99
C CYS A 17 -5.06 -3.60 -24.30
N LEU A 18 -4.42 -3.03 -25.33
CA LEU A 18 -4.21 -3.69 -26.62
C LEU A 18 -3.43 -5.01 -26.48
N LYS A 19 -2.42 -5.05 -25.61
CA LYS A 19 -1.64 -6.26 -25.32
C LYS A 19 -2.47 -7.38 -24.68
N LYS A 20 -3.46 -7.02 -23.83
CA LYS A 20 -4.33 -7.99 -23.16
C LYS A 20 -5.35 -8.63 -24.12
N GLN A 21 -5.69 -7.95 -25.22
CA GLN A 21 -6.69 -8.38 -26.21
C GLN A 21 -8.02 -8.82 -25.59
N ARG A 22 -8.43 -8.18 -24.48
CA ARG A 22 -9.67 -8.49 -23.78
C ARG A 22 -10.12 -7.32 -22.92
N GLU A 23 -11.41 -6.98 -23.01
CA GLU A 23 -12.08 -6.06 -22.10
C GLU A 23 -12.16 -6.59 -20.66
N ASN A 24 -12.37 -5.69 -19.70
CA ASN A 24 -12.59 -6.07 -18.31
C ASN A 24 -13.42 -5.01 -17.56
N GLU A 25 -13.40 -5.11 -16.24
CA GLU A 25 -14.13 -4.23 -15.32
C GLU A 25 -13.66 -2.78 -15.31
N ASN A 26 -12.41 -2.52 -15.71
CA ASN A 26 -11.79 -1.19 -15.71
C ASN A 26 -11.66 -0.59 -17.10
N PHE A 27 -11.82 -1.35 -18.17
CA PHE A 27 -11.81 -0.76 -19.50
C PHE A 27 -12.66 -1.50 -20.54
N ASP A 28 -13.08 -0.72 -21.54
CA ASP A 28 -13.85 -1.14 -22.71
C ASP A 28 -13.29 -0.44 -23.96
N VAL A 29 -13.39 -1.10 -25.12
CA VAL A 29 -12.96 -0.57 -26.41
C VAL A 29 -14.17 -0.37 -27.31
N LYS A 30 -14.21 0.75 -28.01
CA LYS A 30 -15.30 1.09 -28.92
C LYS A 30 -14.71 1.62 -30.23
N LEU A 31 -15.23 1.17 -31.36
CA LEU A 31 -14.78 1.70 -32.64
C LEU A 31 -15.15 3.18 -32.80
N LYS A 32 -16.36 3.55 -32.32
CA LYS A 32 -16.94 4.88 -32.47
C LYS A 32 -17.69 5.28 -31.20
N TRP A 33 -17.90 6.58 -31.03
CA TRP A 33 -18.81 7.12 -30.03
C TRP A 33 -20.24 6.59 -30.23
N HIS A 34 -20.99 6.46 -29.14
CA HIS A 34 -22.39 6.03 -29.21
C HIS A 34 -23.23 7.00 -30.04
N THR A 35 -24.04 6.42 -30.93
CA THR A 35 -25.03 7.16 -31.72
C THR A 35 -26.05 7.83 -30.81
N LYS A 36 -26.57 7.07 -29.85
CA LYS A 36 -27.48 7.57 -28.82
C LYS A 36 -26.73 7.92 -27.55
N ILE A 37 -27.04 9.08 -26.99
CA ILE A 37 -26.40 9.55 -25.75
C ILE A 37 -26.82 8.69 -24.54
N GLU A 38 -28.02 8.12 -24.56
CA GLU A 38 -28.55 7.26 -23.50
C GLU A 38 -27.69 6.01 -23.24
N ASP A 39 -27.15 5.42 -24.31
CA ASP A 39 -26.27 4.24 -24.20
C ASP A 39 -24.93 4.60 -23.54
N LEU A 40 -24.35 5.75 -23.90
CA LEU A 40 -23.10 6.24 -23.30
C LEU A 40 -23.29 6.63 -21.83
N VAL A 41 -24.40 7.28 -21.48
CA VAL A 41 -24.72 7.61 -20.08
C VAL A 41 -24.83 6.33 -19.25
N LYS A 42 -25.51 5.30 -19.77
CA LYS A 42 -25.59 4.00 -19.10
C LYS A 42 -24.22 3.38 -18.92
N ASP A 43 -23.35 3.42 -19.93
CA ASP A 43 -21.98 2.89 -19.82
C ASP A 43 -21.17 3.63 -18.74
N ILE A 44 -21.23 4.97 -18.70
CA ILE A 44 -20.57 5.77 -17.66
C ILE A 44 -21.09 5.43 -16.26
N ILE A 45 -22.41 5.30 -16.08
CA ILE A 45 -23.00 4.92 -14.79
C ILE A 45 -22.57 3.50 -14.39
N CYS A 46 -22.54 2.55 -15.34
CA CYS A 46 -22.06 1.19 -15.08
C CYS A 46 -20.60 1.18 -14.62
N PHE A 47 -19.74 1.97 -15.25
CA PHE A 47 -18.33 2.09 -14.87
C PHE A 47 -18.11 2.81 -13.53
N ALA A 48 -18.93 3.81 -13.22
CA ALA A 48 -18.91 4.46 -11.92
C ALA A 48 -19.38 3.49 -10.80
N ASN A 49 -20.28 2.56 -11.14
CA ASN A 49 -20.76 1.48 -10.26
C ASN A 49 -19.93 0.20 -10.40
N THR A 50 -18.63 0.30 -10.10
CA THR A 50 -17.73 -0.85 -9.99
C THR A 50 -17.27 -1.05 -8.55
N ILE A 51 -16.97 -2.29 -8.16
CA ILE A 51 -16.55 -2.62 -6.79
C ILE A 51 -15.11 -2.14 -6.51
N ASN A 52 -14.25 -2.15 -7.53
CA ASN A 52 -12.84 -1.81 -7.36
C ASN A 52 -12.60 -0.31 -7.13
N ASP A 53 -11.43 0.01 -6.58
CA ASP A 53 -11.03 1.38 -6.22
C ASP A 53 -10.21 2.08 -7.32
N ARG A 54 -10.41 1.71 -8.59
CA ARG A 54 -9.63 2.23 -9.73
C ARG A 54 -10.48 3.01 -10.70
N ASN A 55 -9.87 3.98 -11.38
CA ASN A 55 -10.52 4.65 -12.50
C ASN A 55 -10.80 3.65 -13.64
N SER A 56 -11.83 3.94 -14.40
CA SER A 56 -12.23 3.15 -15.55
C SER A 56 -12.09 3.94 -16.85
N TYR A 57 -11.92 3.25 -17.97
CA TYR A 57 -11.56 3.86 -19.25
C TYR A 57 -12.40 3.30 -20.39
N ILE A 58 -12.96 4.16 -21.23
CA ILE A 58 -13.51 3.76 -22.53
C ILE A 58 -12.62 4.34 -23.62
N PHE A 59 -12.01 3.47 -24.42
CA PHE A 59 -11.15 3.87 -25.53
C PHE A 59 -11.94 3.84 -26.84
N PHE A 60 -12.05 4.99 -27.49
CA PHE A 60 -12.75 5.14 -28.78
C PHE A 60 -11.77 5.19 -29.96
N GLY A 61 -12.11 4.55 -31.07
CA GLY A 61 -11.25 4.44 -32.25
C GLY A 61 -10.50 3.10 -32.35
N ILE A 62 -10.96 2.09 -31.62
CA ILE A 62 -10.39 0.73 -31.57
C ILE A 62 -11.48 -0.26 -31.95
N ASN A 63 -11.19 -1.18 -32.87
CA ASN A 63 -12.15 -2.21 -33.25
C ASN A 63 -12.15 -3.40 -32.27
N ASP A 64 -13.08 -4.33 -32.46
CA ASP A 64 -13.25 -5.51 -31.60
C ASP A 64 -12.03 -6.47 -31.64
N ASP A 65 -11.17 -6.36 -32.66
CA ASP A 65 -9.89 -7.09 -32.77
C ASP A 65 -8.73 -6.39 -32.02
N PHE A 66 -9.01 -5.35 -31.22
CA PHE A 66 -8.00 -4.53 -30.54
C PHE A 66 -6.99 -3.89 -31.51
N LYS A 67 -7.46 -3.44 -32.69
CA LYS A 67 -6.66 -2.68 -33.64
C LYS A 67 -7.07 -1.21 -33.64
N ILE A 68 -6.06 -0.35 -33.67
CA ILE A 68 -6.27 1.10 -33.75
C ILE A 68 -6.75 1.46 -35.16
N VAL A 69 -7.98 1.95 -35.26
CA VAL A 69 -8.59 2.45 -36.51
C VAL A 69 -8.54 3.97 -36.57
N GLY A 70 -8.82 4.62 -35.44
CA GLY A 70 -8.87 6.08 -35.31
C GLY A 70 -10.25 6.68 -35.59
N LEU A 71 -10.46 7.91 -35.12
CA LEU A 71 -11.71 8.68 -35.20
C LEU A 71 -11.63 9.86 -36.17
N ASN A 72 -10.61 9.92 -37.03
CA ASN A 72 -10.29 11.08 -37.85
C ASN A 72 -11.47 11.58 -38.72
N ASN A 73 -12.33 10.67 -39.17
CA ASN A 73 -13.50 10.96 -40.02
C ASN A 73 -14.85 10.74 -39.30
N GLU A 74 -14.83 10.59 -37.98
CA GLU A 74 -16.03 10.22 -37.20
C GLU A 74 -16.55 11.40 -36.38
N LYS A 75 -17.85 11.37 -36.06
CA LYS A 75 -18.45 12.36 -35.18
C LYS A 75 -18.00 12.11 -33.73
N ARG A 76 -17.20 13.04 -33.20
CA ARG A 76 -16.66 13.00 -31.84
C ARG A 76 -17.59 13.73 -30.86
N ARG A 77 -17.52 13.36 -29.58
CA ARG A 77 -18.25 14.03 -28.48
C ARG A 77 -17.31 14.99 -27.75
N LYS A 78 -17.84 16.12 -27.28
CA LYS A 78 -17.09 17.07 -26.45
C LYS A 78 -17.43 16.87 -24.98
N GLN A 79 -16.48 17.21 -24.11
CA GLN A 79 -16.67 17.20 -22.65
C GLN A 79 -17.92 18.00 -22.24
N ALA A 80 -18.13 19.18 -22.84
CA ALA A 80 -19.26 20.05 -22.52
C ALA A 80 -20.62 19.40 -22.81
N ASP A 81 -20.74 18.58 -23.87
CA ASP A 81 -21.98 17.89 -24.23
C ASP A 81 -22.37 16.86 -23.16
N LEU A 82 -21.37 16.15 -22.62
CA LEU A 82 -21.58 15.19 -21.53
C LEU A 82 -21.92 15.90 -20.23
N ILE A 83 -21.20 16.98 -19.88
CA ILE A 83 -21.48 17.76 -18.67
C ILE A 83 -22.92 18.30 -18.70
N ASP A 84 -23.34 18.90 -19.81
CA ASP A 84 -24.71 19.39 -19.99
C ASP A 84 -25.73 18.25 -19.86
N THR A 85 -25.47 17.10 -20.47
CA THR A 85 -26.35 15.92 -20.35
C THR A 85 -26.47 15.46 -18.89
N PHE A 86 -25.36 15.27 -18.19
CA PHE A 86 -25.35 14.80 -16.80
C PHE A 86 -25.97 15.81 -15.84
N SER A 87 -25.85 17.11 -16.10
CA SER A 87 -26.47 18.16 -15.29
C SER A 87 -28.01 18.12 -15.31
N LYS A 88 -28.60 17.52 -16.34
CA LYS A 88 -30.05 17.38 -16.52
C LYS A 88 -30.61 16.08 -15.93
N LEU A 89 -29.74 15.16 -15.51
CA LEU A 89 -30.15 13.89 -14.92
C LEU A 89 -30.49 14.05 -13.44
N CYS A 90 -31.62 13.46 -13.03
CA CYS A 90 -32.02 13.42 -11.63
C CYS A 90 -31.37 12.22 -10.93
N PHE A 91 -30.18 12.41 -10.36
CA PHE A 91 -29.53 11.38 -9.53
C PHE A 91 -30.23 11.23 -8.16
N ALA A 92 -30.26 10.01 -7.65
CA ALA A 92 -30.87 9.71 -6.35
C ALA A 92 -30.07 10.25 -5.16
N ASN A 93 -28.76 10.37 -5.35
CA ASN A 93 -27.82 10.84 -4.36
C ASN A 93 -27.25 12.19 -4.84
N SER A 94 -26.58 12.93 -3.94
CA SER A 94 -25.79 14.12 -4.32
C SER A 94 -24.56 13.79 -5.17
N GLU A 95 -24.26 12.51 -5.36
CA GLU A 95 -23.10 12.01 -6.08
C GLU A 95 -23.46 11.75 -7.55
N CYS A 96 -22.69 12.31 -8.47
CA CYS A 96 -22.75 12.03 -9.90
C CYS A 96 -21.40 11.50 -10.40
N PRO A 97 -21.36 10.72 -11.49
CA PRO A 97 -20.09 10.28 -12.07
C PRO A 97 -19.24 11.47 -12.49
N SER A 98 -17.97 11.44 -12.10
CA SER A 98 -16.97 12.40 -12.59
C SER A 98 -16.16 11.74 -13.71
N PHE A 99 -15.92 12.48 -14.79
CA PHE A 99 -15.22 11.96 -15.97
C PHE A 99 -14.52 13.06 -16.77
N ILE A 100 -13.50 12.68 -17.54
CA ILE A 100 -12.79 13.56 -18.47
C ILE A 100 -12.57 12.86 -19.82
N ILE A 101 -12.64 13.63 -20.90
CA ILE A 101 -12.29 13.17 -22.24
C ILE A 101 -10.92 13.75 -22.63
N ASP A 102 -9.98 12.85 -22.89
CA ASP A 102 -8.67 13.16 -23.47
C ASP A 102 -8.60 12.63 -24.91
N SER A 103 -7.66 13.14 -25.71
CA SER A 103 -7.40 12.65 -27.07
C SER A 103 -5.93 12.33 -27.25
N LEU A 104 -5.66 11.13 -27.75
CA LEU A 104 -4.33 10.66 -28.13
C LEU A 104 -4.21 10.62 -29.65
N GLU A 105 -3.04 11.00 -30.15
CA GLU A 105 -2.69 10.82 -31.56
C GLU A 105 -1.58 9.76 -31.65
N ILE A 106 -1.88 8.64 -32.31
CA ILE A 106 -0.95 7.51 -32.48
C ILE A 106 -0.89 7.19 -33.97
N GLU A 107 0.29 7.34 -34.58
CA GLU A 107 0.49 7.05 -36.01
C GLU A 107 -0.50 7.80 -36.92
N GLY A 108 -0.83 9.06 -36.57
CA GLY A 108 -1.80 9.88 -37.30
C GLY A 108 -3.27 9.50 -37.10
N LYS A 109 -3.56 8.51 -36.24
CA LYS A 109 -4.92 8.11 -35.85
C LYS A 109 -5.31 8.74 -34.52
N ILE A 110 -6.47 9.37 -34.49
CA ILE A 110 -7.01 10.02 -33.28
C ILE A 110 -7.80 8.99 -32.47
N ILE A 111 -7.48 8.87 -31.18
CA ILE A 111 -8.16 8.01 -30.21
C ILE A 111 -8.70 8.92 -29.12
N ASP A 112 -9.98 8.80 -28.80
CA ASP A 112 -10.54 9.49 -27.63
C ASP A 112 -10.53 8.54 -26.43
N VAL A 113 -10.15 9.05 -25.27
CA VAL A 113 -10.13 8.31 -24.00
C VAL A 113 -11.08 8.98 -23.03
N LEU A 114 -12.15 8.27 -22.68
CA LEU A 114 -13.06 8.70 -21.62
C LEU A 114 -12.64 8.04 -20.31
N THR A 115 -12.06 8.83 -19.41
CA THR A 115 -11.71 8.40 -18.06
C THR A 115 -12.89 8.66 -17.13
N ILE A 116 -13.45 7.60 -16.54
CA ILE A 116 -14.45 7.67 -15.47
C ILE A 116 -13.74 7.49 -14.13
N TYR A 117 -13.80 8.50 -13.27
CA TYR A 117 -13.14 8.45 -11.97
C TYR A 117 -13.85 7.50 -11.01
N ASN A 118 -13.06 6.80 -10.20
CA ASN A 118 -13.59 5.93 -9.16
C ASN A 118 -14.47 6.73 -8.19
N VAL A 119 -15.68 6.21 -7.91
CA VAL A 119 -16.57 6.77 -6.90
C VAL A 119 -16.64 5.82 -5.71
N GLN A 120 -16.32 6.34 -4.52
CA GLN A 120 -16.44 5.58 -3.27
C GLN A 120 -17.89 5.46 -2.81
N ARG A 121 -18.70 6.49 -3.06
CA ARG A 121 -20.09 6.60 -2.61
C ARG A 121 -21.11 5.98 -3.57
N THR A 122 -20.82 4.79 -4.07
CA THR A 122 -21.76 3.96 -4.86
C THR A 122 -22.92 3.44 -4.01
N PRO A 123 -23.99 2.85 -4.58
CA PRO A 123 -24.36 2.91 -5.99
C PRO A 123 -24.81 4.33 -6.39
N ILE A 124 -24.48 4.73 -7.61
CA ILE A 124 -25.04 5.88 -8.33
C ILE A 124 -26.21 5.39 -9.17
N PHE A 125 -27.39 5.99 -9.01
CA PHE A 125 -28.57 5.63 -9.78
C PHE A 125 -29.49 6.84 -9.95
N LEU A 126 -30.47 6.71 -10.85
CA LEU A 126 -31.38 7.79 -11.22
C LEU A 126 -32.71 7.68 -10.46
N ASN A 127 -33.28 8.83 -10.10
CA ASN A 127 -34.61 8.97 -9.54
C ASN A 127 -35.72 9.02 -10.60
N LEU A 128 -35.36 9.27 -11.87
CA LEU A 128 -36.26 9.29 -13.01
C LEU A 128 -35.73 8.36 -14.10
N ASP A 129 -36.63 7.80 -14.91
CA ASP A 129 -36.26 7.03 -16.09
C ASP A 129 -35.44 7.91 -17.06
N TYR A 130 -34.44 7.31 -17.70
CA TYR A 130 -33.67 7.97 -18.75
C TYR A 130 -33.29 6.98 -19.84
N GLY A 131 -33.78 7.22 -21.06
CA GLY A 131 -33.68 6.25 -22.16
C GLY A 131 -34.27 4.91 -21.74
N GLU A 132 -33.43 3.88 -21.70
CA GLU A 132 -33.81 2.52 -21.31
C GLU A 132 -33.43 2.17 -19.85
N MET A 133 -32.92 3.14 -19.08
CA MET A 133 -32.66 2.98 -17.64
C MET A 133 -33.90 3.32 -16.83
N ARG A 134 -34.25 2.45 -15.87
CA ARG A 134 -35.39 2.63 -14.95
C ARG A 134 -34.97 3.34 -13.67
N ALA A 135 -35.84 4.23 -13.19
CA ALA A 135 -35.72 4.89 -11.91
C ALA A 135 -35.57 3.87 -10.77
N GLY A 136 -34.64 4.12 -9.85
CA GLY A 136 -34.37 3.26 -8.70
C GLY A 136 -33.61 1.96 -9.01
N CYS A 137 -33.38 1.62 -10.27
CA CYS A 137 -32.56 0.47 -10.65
C CYS A 137 -31.07 0.83 -10.65
N ILE A 138 -30.23 -0.10 -10.19
CA ILE A 138 -28.79 0.04 -10.13
C ILE A 138 -28.22 -0.60 -11.39
N TYR A 139 -27.56 0.21 -12.23
CA TYR A 139 -26.84 -0.25 -13.40
C TYR A 139 -25.35 -0.28 -13.07
N SER A 140 -24.74 -1.45 -13.15
CA SER A 140 -23.33 -1.67 -12.83
C SER A 140 -22.62 -2.46 -13.92
N ARG A 141 -21.29 -2.46 -13.85
CA ARG A 141 -20.42 -3.32 -14.65
C ARG A 141 -19.89 -4.48 -13.81
N GLU A 142 -20.09 -5.70 -14.31
CA GLU A 142 -19.51 -6.92 -13.78
C GLU A 142 -18.62 -7.56 -14.86
N LYS A 143 -17.30 -7.61 -14.62
CA LYS A 143 -16.30 -8.03 -15.62
C LYS A 143 -16.43 -7.17 -16.89
N ASP A 144 -16.76 -7.78 -18.02
CA ASP A 144 -16.93 -7.15 -19.34
C ASP A 144 -18.40 -6.83 -19.67
N ARG A 145 -19.32 -6.97 -18.70
CA ARG A 145 -20.76 -6.83 -18.95
C ARG A 145 -21.38 -5.69 -18.15
N ASN A 146 -22.08 -4.82 -18.86
CA ASN A 146 -22.97 -3.82 -18.27
C ASN A 146 -24.35 -4.43 -17.99
N THR A 147 -25.04 -3.89 -16.99
CA THR A 147 -26.43 -4.27 -16.69
C THR A 147 -27.33 -4.05 -17.92
N PRO A 148 -28.16 -5.03 -18.34
CA PRO A 148 -29.03 -4.90 -19.50
C PRO A 148 -30.06 -3.77 -19.38
N ASN A 149 -30.52 -3.27 -20.53
CA ASN A 149 -31.61 -2.29 -20.61
C ASN A 149 -32.86 -2.77 -19.86
N LYS A 150 -33.56 -1.85 -19.19
CA LYS A 150 -34.74 -2.13 -18.35
C LYS A 150 -34.52 -3.20 -17.26
N GLY A 151 -33.26 -3.54 -16.96
CA GLY A 151 -32.87 -4.50 -15.93
C GLY A 151 -32.45 -3.84 -14.62
N ASN A 152 -31.83 -4.64 -13.76
CA ASN A 152 -31.20 -4.21 -12.51
C ASN A 152 -29.96 -5.08 -12.28
N SER A 153 -28.98 -4.57 -11.54
CA SER A 153 -27.80 -5.35 -11.14
C SER A 153 -28.20 -6.54 -10.27
N THR A 154 -27.33 -7.54 -10.19
CA THR A 154 -27.54 -8.68 -9.30
C THR A 154 -27.57 -8.21 -7.84
N PHE A 155 -28.29 -8.93 -6.98
CA PHE A 155 -28.36 -8.59 -5.55
C PHE A 155 -26.97 -8.54 -4.91
N SER A 156 -26.10 -9.50 -5.25
CA SER A 156 -24.72 -9.54 -4.76
C SER A 156 -23.93 -8.30 -5.16
N GLN A 157 -24.07 -7.84 -6.41
CA GLN A 157 -23.41 -6.63 -6.88
C GLN A 157 -23.96 -5.38 -6.19
N ILE A 158 -25.27 -5.28 -6.00
CA ILE A 158 -25.91 -4.19 -5.25
C ILE A 158 -25.36 -4.16 -3.81
N GLU A 159 -25.32 -5.29 -3.14
CA GLU A 159 -24.78 -5.42 -1.78
C GLU A 159 -23.32 -4.95 -1.72
N ASN A 160 -22.49 -5.36 -2.69
CA ASN A 160 -21.09 -4.96 -2.74
C ASN A 160 -20.90 -3.45 -2.99
N LEU A 161 -21.75 -2.82 -3.81
CA LEU A 161 -21.72 -1.37 -4.03
C LEU A 161 -22.10 -0.59 -2.76
N TRP A 162 -23.03 -1.13 -1.95
CA TRP A 162 -23.32 -0.58 -0.63
C TRP A 162 -22.19 -0.84 0.36
N LYS A 163 -21.57 -2.02 0.35
CA LYS A 163 -20.35 -2.29 1.15
C LYS A 163 -19.25 -1.30 0.79
N LYS A 164 -19.04 -0.98 -0.49
CA LYS A 164 -18.14 0.09 -0.96
C LYS A 164 -18.45 1.43 -0.33
N ARG A 165 -19.71 1.86 -0.37
CA ARG A 165 -20.16 3.10 0.27
C ARG A 165 -19.80 3.18 1.74
N PHE A 166 -19.95 2.08 2.46
CA PHE A 166 -19.71 1.99 3.89
C PHE A 166 -18.26 1.63 4.24
N GLY A 167 -17.37 1.51 3.25
CA GLY A 167 -15.98 1.09 3.46
C GLY A 167 -15.81 -0.38 3.86
N LEU A 168 -16.85 -1.21 3.69
CA LEU A 168 -16.93 -2.62 4.12
C LEU A 168 -16.42 -3.64 3.08
N ILE A 169 -15.79 -3.17 2.00
CA ILE A 169 -15.10 -4.03 1.02
C ILE A 169 -13.70 -4.43 1.48
N LYS A 170 -13.08 -3.63 2.36
CA LYS A 170 -11.76 -3.90 2.90
C LYS A 170 -11.88 -4.76 4.17
N PRO A 171 -11.01 -5.76 4.37
CA PRO A 171 -10.86 -6.42 5.66
C PRO A 171 -10.61 -5.40 6.78
N GLN A 172 -11.19 -5.64 7.96
CA GLN A 172 -11.09 -4.74 9.12
C GLN A 172 -9.63 -4.40 9.49
N LYS A 173 -8.72 -5.37 9.30
CA LYS A 173 -7.28 -5.18 9.50
C LYS A 173 -6.70 -4.13 8.53
N GLU A 174 -7.07 -4.18 7.25
CA GLU A 174 -6.59 -3.22 6.26
C GLU A 174 -7.09 -1.81 6.55
N ILE A 175 -8.37 -1.68 6.94
CA ILE A 175 -8.95 -0.40 7.36
C ILE A 175 -8.16 0.17 8.55
N LEU A 176 -7.87 -0.65 9.55
CA LEU A 176 -7.09 -0.23 10.71
C LEU A 176 -5.71 0.31 10.28
N PHE A 177 -4.98 -0.38 9.42
CA PHE A 177 -3.68 0.08 8.92
C PHE A 177 -3.77 1.37 8.07
N ASP A 178 -4.86 1.57 7.33
CA ASP A 178 -5.13 2.85 6.67
C ASP A 178 -5.32 3.98 7.70
N LEU A 179 -6.05 3.72 8.79
CA LEU A 179 -6.25 4.70 9.87
C LEU A 179 -4.95 5.05 10.63
N LEU A 180 -3.98 4.13 10.73
CA LEU A 180 -2.69 4.40 11.40
C LEU A 180 -1.87 5.50 10.71
N LYS A 181 -2.12 5.77 9.43
CA LYS A 181 -1.41 6.80 8.66
C LYS A 181 -1.68 8.21 9.21
N ASN A 182 -2.81 8.42 9.88
CA ASN A 182 -3.21 9.70 10.46
C ASN A 182 -3.18 9.66 11.99
N LYS A 183 -1.99 9.70 12.60
CA LYS A 183 -1.79 9.64 14.07
C LYS A 183 -2.63 10.67 14.84
N SER A 184 -2.87 11.86 14.27
CA SER A 184 -3.70 12.92 14.89
C SER A 184 -5.17 12.53 15.10
N GLU A 185 -5.66 11.51 14.40
CA GLU A 185 -7.01 10.95 14.59
C GLU A 185 -7.07 9.89 15.69
N TRP A 186 -5.95 9.62 16.37
CA TRP A 186 -5.89 8.68 17.48
C TRP A 186 -5.70 9.42 18.79
N LYS A 187 -6.44 8.98 19.80
CA LYS A 187 -6.28 9.46 21.17
C LYS A 187 -5.73 8.36 22.05
N GLU A 188 -4.71 8.71 22.82
CA GLU A 188 -4.12 7.84 23.82
C GLU A 188 -4.86 7.95 25.15
N ILE A 189 -5.25 6.80 25.68
CA ILE A 189 -5.64 6.57 27.08
C ILE A 189 -4.82 5.36 27.53
N TYR A 190 -3.56 5.62 27.91
CA TYR A 190 -2.60 4.56 28.21
C TYR A 190 -3.21 3.48 29.14
N PRO A 191 -3.11 2.19 28.80
CA PRO A 191 -2.26 1.59 27.75
C PRO A 191 -2.93 1.40 26.37
N GLU A 192 -4.02 2.11 26.09
CA GLU A 192 -4.81 1.98 24.86
C GLU A 192 -4.77 3.24 23.99
N TYR A 193 -4.91 3.04 22.67
CA TYR A 193 -5.24 4.09 21.70
C TYR A 193 -6.57 3.72 21.05
N TYR A 194 -7.38 4.73 20.76
CA TYR A 194 -8.59 4.56 19.97
C TYR A 194 -8.68 5.66 18.90
N ASN A 195 -9.24 5.31 17.74
CA ASN A 195 -9.50 6.30 16.69
C ASN A 195 -10.71 7.17 17.10
N VAL A 196 -10.59 8.49 16.98
CA VAL A 196 -11.61 9.44 17.47
C VAL A 196 -12.90 9.41 16.66
N PHE A 197 -12.83 9.02 15.38
CA PHE A 197 -13.99 8.92 14.49
C PHE A 197 -14.59 7.52 14.48
N LEU A 198 -13.75 6.50 14.68
CA LEU A 198 -14.14 5.09 14.68
C LEU A 198 -13.59 4.39 15.95
N PRO A 199 -14.19 4.65 17.14
CA PRO A 199 -13.68 4.19 18.43
C PRO A 199 -13.71 2.66 18.64
N ASP A 200 -14.32 1.95 17.71
CA ASP A 200 -14.30 0.48 17.63
C ASP A 200 -12.91 -0.03 17.24
N TYR A 201 -12.11 0.75 16.51
CA TYR A 201 -10.70 0.42 16.25
C TYR A 201 -9.84 0.87 17.42
N ARG A 202 -9.08 -0.08 17.97
CA ARG A 202 -8.24 0.15 19.14
C ARG A 202 -6.89 -0.54 19.00
N ILE A 203 -5.91 0.04 19.68
CA ILE A 203 -4.57 -0.52 19.86
C ILE A 203 -4.30 -0.61 21.35
N LYS A 204 -3.88 -1.77 21.84
CA LYS A 204 -3.56 -1.97 23.25
C LYS A 204 -2.11 -2.42 23.41
N ILE A 205 -1.38 -1.79 24.32
CA ILE A 205 0.00 -2.12 24.63
C ILE A 205 0.03 -2.91 25.95
N ILE A 206 0.37 -4.19 25.89
CA ILE A 206 0.38 -5.09 27.05
C ILE A 206 1.81 -5.42 27.41
N LYS A 207 2.25 -5.09 28.62
CA LYS A 207 3.61 -5.42 29.08
C LYS A 207 3.77 -6.92 29.25
N GLU A 208 4.83 -7.48 28.68
CA GLU A 208 5.24 -8.84 28.94
C GLU A 208 6.07 -8.90 30.24
N ASN A 209 5.75 -9.87 31.10
CA ASN A 209 6.51 -10.12 32.32
C ASN A 209 7.77 -10.94 32.01
N THR A 210 8.73 -10.31 31.33
CA THR A 210 10.03 -10.92 31.02
C THR A 210 11.17 -10.00 31.47
N ASP A 211 12.14 -10.58 32.18
CA ASP A 211 13.39 -9.90 32.54
C ASP A 211 14.50 -10.46 31.65
N ARG A 212 14.53 -9.99 30.40
CA ARG A 212 15.53 -10.38 29.40
C ARG A 212 16.03 -9.14 28.68
N ASP A 213 17.24 -9.22 28.17
CA ASP A 213 17.79 -8.28 27.22
C ASP A 213 18.01 -8.98 25.86
N THR A 214 18.44 -8.19 24.88
CA THR A 214 18.76 -8.62 23.52
C THR A 214 19.97 -7.86 23.04
N PHE A 215 20.67 -8.36 22.01
CA PHE A 215 21.87 -7.72 21.48
C PHE A 215 21.64 -6.23 21.16
N TYR A 216 20.51 -5.89 20.54
CA TYR A 216 20.18 -4.53 20.15
C TYR A 216 19.86 -3.60 21.33
N SER A 217 19.59 -4.14 22.52
CA SER A 217 19.48 -3.35 23.76
C SER A 217 20.78 -2.61 24.07
N TYR A 218 21.93 -3.19 23.67
CA TYR A 218 23.25 -2.63 23.93
C TYR A 218 23.62 -1.50 22.97
N VAL A 219 22.87 -1.29 21.90
CA VAL A 219 23.01 -0.09 21.06
C VAL A 219 22.57 1.16 21.80
N MET A 220 21.68 1.03 22.79
CA MET A 220 21.17 2.16 23.55
C MET A 220 22.16 2.67 24.58
N LYS A 221 21.98 3.92 25.01
CA LYS A 221 22.78 4.50 26.09
C LYS A 221 22.45 3.81 27.41
N ASN A 222 21.15 3.60 27.65
CA ASN A 222 20.62 2.75 28.69
C ASN A 222 20.14 1.42 28.10
N LYS A 223 20.69 0.33 28.62
CA LYS A 223 20.46 -1.04 28.12
C LYS A 223 19.14 -1.65 28.60
N SER A 224 18.42 -0.93 29.47
CA SER A 224 17.13 -1.37 29.99
C SER A 224 16.10 -1.47 28.87
N THR A 225 15.56 -2.66 28.70
CA THR A 225 14.62 -3.03 27.65
C THR A 225 13.42 -3.71 28.29
N SER A 226 12.22 -3.40 27.82
CA SER A 226 10.98 -4.08 28.23
C SER A 226 10.23 -4.54 26.99
N PHE A 227 9.63 -5.74 27.07
CA PHE A 227 8.89 -6.34 25.96
C PHE A 227 7.40 -6.19 26.17
N TYR A 228 6.68 -6.07 25.06
CA TYR A 228 5.25 -5.81 25.04
C TYR A 228 4.58 -6.60 23.92
N GLN A 229 3.27 -6.75 24.02
CA GLN A 229 2.39 -7.12 22.93
C GLN A 229 1.60 -5.89 22.49
N ILE A 230 1.53 -5.67 21.18
CA ILE A 230 0.75 -4.63 20.53
C ILE A 230 -0.46 -5.33 19.92
N GLU A 231 -1.61 -5.22 20.58
CA GLU A 231 -2.85 -5.85 20.13
C GLU A 231 -3.70 -4.84 19.35
N LEU A 232 -4.02 -5.18 18.11
CA LEU A 232 -4.88 -4.38 17.24
C LEU A 232 -6.25 -5.05 17.20
N SER A 233 -7.32 -4.30 17.50
CA SER A 233 -8.67 -4.83 17.58
C SER A 233 -9.70 -3.97 16.87
N PHE A 234 -10.79 -4.61 16.46
CA PHE A 234 -12.03 -3.96 16.02
C PHE A 234 -13.18 -4.50 16.86
N ASN A 235 -13.91 -3.61 17.54
CA ASN A 235 -14.81 -3.96 18.63
C ASN A 235 -14.08 -4.81 19.69
N SER A 236 -14.69 -5.92 20.10
CA SER A 236 -14.09 -6.87 21.04
C SER A 236 -13.19 -7.91 20.36
N ASN A 237 -13.03 -7.87 19.04
CA ASN A 237 -12.28 -8.88 18.29
C ASN A 237 -10.84 -8.45 18.05
N LYS A 238 -9.90 -9.30 18.46
CA LYS A 238 -8.48 -9.15 18.14
C LYS A 238 -8.27 -9.44 16.65
N LEU A 239 -7.78 -8.45 15.91
CA LEU A 239 -7.48 -8.58 14.49
C LEU A 239 -6.08 -9.17 14.26
N VAL A 240 -5.09 -8.64 14.99
CA VAL A 240 -3.69 -9.06 14.87
C VAL A 240 -2.92 -8.66 16.13
N CYS A 241 -1.80 -9.32 16.39
CA CYS A 241 -0.90 -9.01 17.51
C CYS A 241 0.55 -8.96 17.00
N TYR A 242 1.29 -7.96 17.47
CA TYR A 242 2.70 -7.77 17.16
C TYR A 242 3.53 -7.71 18.44
N PRO A 243 4.74 -8.31 18.48
CA PRO A 243 5.67 -8.02 19.54
C PRO A 243 6.13 -6.56 19.46
N GLY A 244 6.21 -5.89 20.60
CA GLY A 244 6.71 -4.54 20.78
C GLY A 244 7.88 -4.53 21.75
N VAL A 245 8.70 -3.48 21.66
CA VAL A 245 9.85 -3.30 22.55
C VAL A 245 10.00 -1.84 22.95
N LEU A 246 10.17 -1.63 24.24
CA LEU A 246 10.47 -0.34 24.85
C LEU A 246 11.97 -0.30 25.18
N LEU A 247 12.69 0.62 24.56
CA LEU A 247 14.14 0.75 24.58
C LEU A 247 14.57 2.01 25.34
N ASP A 248 15.84 2.02 25.74
CA ASP A 248 16.54 3.17 26.34
C ASP A 248 15.84 3.74 27.60
N SER A 249 15.37 2.83 28.46
CA SER A 249 14.60 3.15 29.69
C SER A 249 13.29 3.92 29.45
N GLY A 250 12.57 3.59 28.38
CA GLY A 250 11.24 4.15 28.14
C GLY A 250 11.18 5.24 27.08
N ARG A 251 12.32 5.59 26.48
CA ARG A 251 12.35 6.67 25.48
C ARG A 251 11.78 6.26 24.14
N LEU A 252 11.95 5.01 23.73
CA LEU A 252 11.58 4.58 22.38
C LEU A 252 10.76 3.30 22.43
N PHE A 253 9.48 3.40 22.10
CA PHE A 253 8.62 2.25 21.88
C PHE A 253 8.48 1.98 20.38
N ILE A 254 8.84 0.77 19.94
CA ILE A 254 8.74 0.35 18.54
C ILE A 254 8.16 -1.06 18.44
N PRO A 255 7.44 -1.39 17.35
CA PRO A 255 7.17 -2.78 17.02
C PRO A 255 8.50 -3.51 16.79
N MET A 256 8.60 -4.76 17.21
CA MET A 256 9.80 -5.57 17.03
C MET A 256 10.11 -5.73 15.55
N ALA A 257 11.33 -5.37 15.13
CA ALA A 257 11.81 -5.66 13.79
C ALA A 257 11.86 -7.17 13.52
N ARG A 258 11.62 -7.56 12.27
CA ARG A 258 11.75 -8.95 11.80
C ARG A 258 13.21 -9.39 11.88
N SER A 259 13.44 -10.69 12.00
CA SER A 259 14.79 -11.27 11.96
C SER A 259 15.05 -11.93 10.61
N SER A 260 16.27 -11.79 10.10
CA SER A 260 16.79 -12.61 8.99
C SER A 260 18.23 -13.04 9.23
N PHE A 261 18.76 -13.82 8.30
CA PHE A 261 20.04 -14.49 8.43
C PHE A 261 20.82 -14.38 7.13
N ILE A 262 22.12 -14.12 7.24
CA ILE A 262 23.06 -14.32 6.14
C ILE A 262 23.67 -15.70 6.29
N LYS A 263 23.69 -16.48 5.20
CA LYS A 263 24.20 -17.85 5.21
C LYS A 263 25.45 -17.97 4.35
N ASN A 264 26.24 -18.99 4.66
CA ASN A 264 27.30 -19.40 3.75
C ASN A 264 26.69 -20.18 2.57
N LYS A 265 26.92 -19.75 1.33
CA LYS A 265 26.44 -20.49 0.15
C LYS A 265 27.12 -21.83 -0.04
N GLU A 266 28.39 -21.94 0.35
CA GLU A 266 29.14 -23.19 0.29
C GLU A 266 28.71 -24.16 1.39
N SER A 267 28.07 -23.65 2.45
CA SER A 267 27.53 -24.44 3.56
C SER A 267 26.21 -23.83 4.07
N PRO A 268 25.07 -24.07 3.40
CA PRO A 268 23.79 -23.37 3.68
C PRO A 268 23.19 -23.59 5.07
N LEU A 269 23.72 -24.56 5.84
CA LEU A 269 23.37 -24.80 7.24
C LEU A 269 24.15 -23.90 8.20
N GLU A 270 25.23 -23.26 7.74
CA GLU A 270 26.05 -22.33 8.50
C GLU A 270 25.44 -20.93 8.42
N ILE A 271 24.93 -20.45 9.56
CA ILE A 271 24.45 -19.08 9.73
C ILE A 271 25.66 -18.20 10.10
N ILE A 272 25.94 -17.21 9.26
CA ILE A 272 27.06 -16.28 9.45
C ILE A 272 26.68 -15.17 10.44
N CYS A 273 25.48 -14.62 10.29
CA CYS A 273 24.97 -13.61 11.21
C CYS A 273 23.44 -13.55 11.22
N VAL A 274 22.89 -13.15 12.38
CA VAL A 274 21.48 -12.78 12.52
C VAL A 274 21.37 -11.26 12.48
N TYR A 275 20.38 -10.72 11.76
CA TYR A 275 20.15 -9.28 11.73
C TYR A 275 18.65 -8.95 11.79
N LYS A 276 18.38 -7.68 12.08
CA LYS A 276 17.02 -7.14 12.24
C LYS A 276 16.68 -6.20 11.09
N TYR A 277 15.43 -6.23 10.63
CA TYR A 277 14.99 -5.38 9.53
C TYR A 277 13.51 -5.00 9.55
N TYR A 278 13.20 -3.92 8.83
CA TYR A 278 11.86 -3.55 8.38
C TYR A 278 11.81 -3.51 6.85
N ILE A 279 10.59 -3.57 6.31
CA ILE A 279 10.30 -3.33 4.90
C ILE A 279 9.33 -2.16 4.82
N LYS A 280 9.62 -1.15 4.00
CA LYS A 280 8.74 0.00 3.82
C LYS A 280 7.37 -0.46 3.34
N GLY A 281 6.33 0.07 3.97
CA GLY A 281 4.94 -0.32 3.69
C GLY A 281 4.49 -1.62 4.36
N SER A 282 5.34 -2.32 5.12
CA SER A 282 4.89 -3.46 5.94
C SER A 282 4.03 -3.00 7.11
N GLU A 283 3.31 -3.93 7.72
CA GLU A 283 2.48 -3.69 8.91
C GLU A 283 3.34 -3.23 10.10
N GLU A 284 4.50 -3.86 10.32
CA GLU A 284 5.46 -3.45 11.36
C GLU A 284 6.05 -2.07 11.08
N PHE A 285 6.34 -1.73 9.83
CA PHE A 285 6.83 -0.40 9.48
C PHE A 285 5.75 0.68 9.66
N SER A 286 4.49 0.34 9.39
CA SER A 286 3.35 1.22 9.64
C SER A 286 3.16 1.48 11.15
N LEU A 287 3.31 0.44 11.98
CA LEU A 287 3.30 0.58 13.44
C LEU A 287 4.50 1.37 13.96
N LEU A 288 5.69 1.21 13.36
CA LEU A 288 6.87 1.99 13.70
C LEU A 288 6.59 3.49 13.52
N ASN A 289 6.06 3.87 12.35
CA ASN A 289 5.70 5.25 12.05
C ASN A 289 4.58 5.78 12.95
N PHE A 290 3.64 4.92 13.35
CA PHE A 290 2.57 5.30 14.26
C PHE A 290 3.08 5.64 15.67
N PHE A 291 3.92 4.78 16.26
CA PHE A 291 4.41 5.01 17.63
C PHE A 291 5.48 6.09 17.69
N TYR A 292 6.37 6.15 16.70
CA TYR A 292 7.41 7.16 16.63
C TYR A 292 6.83 8.58 16.57
N ASP A 293 7.45 9.50 17.30
CA ASP A 293 7.20 10.93 17.22
C ASP A 293 8.47 11.64 16.78
N GLU A 294 8.46 12.18 15.57
CA GLU A 294 9.60 12.90 15.00
C GLU A 294 9.89 14.24 15.70
N THR A 295 8.94 14.76 16.48
CA THR A 295 9.10 15.99 17.26
C THR A 295 9.74 15.73 18.63
N ASP A 296 9.79 14.47 19.08
CA ASP A 296 10.44 14.05 20.31
C ASP A 296 11.92 13.76 20.06
N HIS A 297 12.79 14.67 20.53
CA HIS A 297 14.24 14.56 20.36
C HIS A 297 14.86 13.33 21.03
N GLU A 298 14.28 12.83 22.13
CA GLU A 298 14.79 11.63 22.82
C GLU A 298 14.46 10.38 22.01
N GLN A 299 13.25 10.31 21.42
CA GLN A 299 12.88 9.27 20.46
C GLN A 299 13.75 9.30 19.22
N MET A 300 13.95 10.48 18.63
CA MET A 300 14.79 10.65 17.44
C MET A 300 16.21 10.12 17.69
N TYR A 301 16.83 10.52 18.80
CA TYR A 301 18.16 10.04 19.17
C TYR A 301 18.21 8.52 19.37
N ALA A 302 17.25 7.93 20.09
CA ALA A 302 17.19 6.49 20.29
C ALA A 302 16.95 5.73 18.97
N LEU A 303 16.08 6.25 18.10
CA LEU A 303 15.76 5.64 16.80
C LEU A 303 16.97 5.70 15.87
N GLU A 304 17.68 6.83 15.80
CA GLU A 304 18.91 6.95 15.02
C GLU A 304 19.95 5.90 15.44
N ARG A 305 20.04 5.59 16.74
CA ARG A 305 20.95 4.57 17.24
C ARG A 305 20.51 3.17 16.80
N ILE A 306 19.25 2.77 17.03
CA ILE A 306 18.79 1.43 16.63
C ILE A 306 18.88 1.22 15.11
N MET A 307 18.60 2.27 14.33
CA MET A 307 18.67 2.23 12.87
C MET A 307 20.10 2.16 12.32
N LYS A 308 21.14 2.21 13.16
CA LYS A 308 22.51 1.84 12.75
C LYS A 308 22.64 0.34 12.50
N ILE A 309 21.86 -0.48 13.19
CA ILE A 309 21.94 -1.95 13.11
C ILE A 309 20.69 -2.61 12.54
N PHE A 310 19.56 -1.91 12.51
CA PHE A 310 18.32 -2.39 11.88
C PHE A 310 18.31 -1.90 10.43
N LEU A 311 18.13 -2.84 9.50
CA LEU A 311 18.05 -2.54 8.08
C LEU A 311 16.63 -2.11 7.71
N VAL A 312 16.50 -1.22 6.73
CA VAL A 312 15.21 -0.82 6.17
C VAL A 312 15.26 -1.01 4.66
N TYR A 313 14.52 -2.01 4.17
CA TYR A 313 14.39 -2.29 2.74
C TYR A 313 13.17 -1.59 2.15
N ASP A 314 13.24 -1.24 0.87
CA ASP A 314 12.14 -0.69 0.08
C ASP A 314 11.13 -1.76 -0.32
N SER A 315 11.57 -3.02 -0.47
CA SER A 315 10.70 -4.15 -0.80
C SER A 315 11.30 -5.50 -0.37
N GLU A 316 10.47 -6.56 -0.35
CA GLU A 316 10.93 -7.94 -0.17
C GLU A 316 11.91 -8.37 -1.29
N LEU A 317 11.74 -7.85 -2.51
CA LEU A 317 12.64 -8.14 -3.63
C LEU A 317 14.03 -7.56 -3.39
N GLU A 318 14.11 -6.29 -2.96
CA GLU A 318 15.38 -5.64 -2.63
C GLU A 318 16.10 -6.41 -1.52
N LYS A 319 15.37 -6.80 -0.46
CA LYS A 319 15.93 -7.63 0.62
C LYS A 319 16.55 -8.91 0.06
N PHE A 320 15.81 -9.64 -0.78
CA PHE A 320 16.28 -10.89 -1.38
C PHE A 320 17.54 -10.69 -2.24
N GLU A 321 17.56 -9.66 -3.09
CA GLU A 321 18.69 -9.33 -3.94
C GLU A 321 19.93 -8.93 -3.12
N PHE A 322 19.73 -8.13 -2.08
CA PHE A 322 20.79 -7.69 -1.18
C PHE A 322 21.38 -8.86 -0.38
N GLU A 323 20.55 -9.73 0.19
CA GLU A 323 21.03 -10.93 0.89
C GLU A 323 21.85 -11.81 -0.05
N ASN A 324 21.34 -12.07 -1.25
CA ASN A 324 22.05 -12.84 -2.27
C ASN A 324 23.39 -12.18 -2.67
N TYR A 325 23.44 -10.86 -2.75
CA TYR A 325 24.68 -10.12 -3.00
C TYR A 325 25.70 -10.34 -1.87
N ILE A 326 25.30 -10.20 -0.60
CA ILE A 326 26.18 -10.41 0.55
C ILE A 326 26.68 -11.84 0.61
N GLU A 327 25.79 -12.82 0.44
CA GLU A 327 26.14 -14.25 0.49
C GLU A 327 27.12 -14.66 -0.62
N ASN A 328 27.10 -13.98 -1.77
CA ASN A 328 28.09 -14.16 -2.83
C ASN A 328 29.43 -13.43 -2.56
N ASN A 329 29.44 -12.48 -1.61
CA ASN A 329 30.55 -11.57 -1.37
C ASN A 329 30.91 -11.47 0.12
N LEU A 330 30.89 -12.60 0.84
CA LEU A 330 31.06 -12.65 2.30
C LEU A 330 32.33 -11.96 2.81
N LYS A 331 33.42 -11.99 2.03
CA LYS A 331 34.66 -11.29 2.35
C LYS A 331 34.46 -9.78 2.56
N ILE A 332 33.53 -9.15 1.84
CA ILE A 332 33.21 -7.73 2.02
C ILE A 332 32.62 -7.50 3.42
N LEU A 333 31.69 -8.37 3.83
CA LEU A 333 31.06 -8.32 5.15
C LEU A 333 32.09 -8.56 6.27
N GLU A 334 32.94 -9.59 6.13
CA GLU A 334 33.99 -9.91 7.10
C GLU A 334 35.03 -8.81 7.25
N ASN A 335 35.50 -8.24 6.13
CA ASN A 335 36.47 -7.15 6.14
C ASN A 335 35.91 -5.92 6.86
N LEU A 336 34.66 -5.54 6.55
CA LEU A 336 34.02 -4.40 7.19
C LEU A 336 33.79 -4.67 8.68
N ARG A 337 33.28 -5.85 9.04
CA ARG A 337 33.11 -6.27 10.44
C ARG A 337 34.42 -6.15 11.22
N ASN A 338 35.52 -6.66 10.68
CA ASN A 338 36.83 -6.63 11.34
C ASN A 338 37.41 -5.22 11.50
N SER A 339 37.01 -4.28 10.63
CA SER A 339 37.41 -2.88 10.72
C SER A 339 36.65 -2.06 11.77
N LEU A 340 35.48 -2.53 12.21
CA LEU A 340 34.63 -1.82 13.16
C LEU A 340 34.95 -2.20 14.61
N ASP A 341 35.11 -1.18 15.47
CA ASP A 341 35.42 -1.34 16.90
C ASP A 341 34.32 -0.83 17.84
N LEU A 342 33.24 -0.26 17.30
CA LEU A 342 32.18 0.46 18.02
C LEU A 342 31.58 -0.32 19.21
N TYR A 343 31.53 -1.65 19.12
CA TYR A 343 30.94 -2.53 20.14
C TYR A 343 31.97 -3.32 20.96
N ASN A 344 33.27 -2.99 20.85
CA ASN A 344 34.32 -3.69 21.60
C ASN A 344 34.24 -3.46 23.12
N TYR A 345 33.50 -2.45 23.59
CA TYR A 345 33.25 -2.27 25.04
C TYR A 345 32.45 -3.43 25.67
N LEU A 346 31.85 -4.32 24.85
CA LEU A 346 31.20 -5.55 25.31
C LEU A 346 32.18 -6.70 25.54
N ARG A 347 33.45 -6.56 25.16
CA ARG A 347 34.46 -7.59 25.44
C ARG A 347 34.59 -7.79 26.94
N THR A 348 34.50 -9.04 27.37
CA THR A 348 34.67 -9.41 28.78
C THR A 348 35.71 -10.53 28.89
N ASN A 349 36.24 -10.75 30.09
CA ASN A 349 37.14 -11.88 30.34
C ASN A 349 36.42 -13.21 30.02
N LYS A 350 37.13 -14.16 29.40
CA LYS A 350 36.66 -15.52 29.10
C LYS A 350 36.10 -16.25 30.32
N GLU A 351 36.56 -15.89 31.51
CA GLU A 351 36.09 -16.43 32.79
C GLU A 351 34.75 -15.83 33.27
N SER A 352 34.26 -14.76 32.63
CA SER A 352 32.97 -14.15 32.99
C SER A 352 31.81 -15.11 32.66
N PRO A 353 30.82 -15.26 33.55
CA PRO A 353 29.63 -16.07 33.27
C PRO A 353 28.84 -15.54 32.05
N ASN A 354 28.99 -14.25 31.71
CA ASN A 354 28.33 -13.62 30.57
C ASN A 354 29.20 -13.57 29.29
N TYR A 355 30.40 -14.15 29.29
CA TYR A 355 31.34 -14.06 28.16
C TYR A 355 30.70 -14.46 26.83
N LYS A 356 30.13 -15.67 26.75
CA LYS A 356 29.52 -16.19 25.51
C LYS A 356 28.38 -15.29 25.01
N LYS A 357 27.56 -14.78 25.93
CA LYS A 357 26.44 -13.90 25.63
C LYS A 357 26.93 -12.57 25.04
N PHE A 358 27.90 -11.93 25.69
CA PHE A 358 28.41 -10.64 25.22
C PHE A 358 29.24 -10.74 23.95
N GLU A 359 29.96 -11.83 23.75
CA GLU A 359 30.62 -12.09 22.46
C GLU A 359 29.58 -12.24 21.34
N SER A 360 28.54 -13.07 21.53
CA SER A 360 27.45 -13.19 20.54
C SER A 360 26.75 -11.85 20.27
N TYR A 361 26.46 -11.06 21.30
CA TYR A 361 25.84 -9.74 21.11
C TYR A 361 26.76 -8.79 20.37
N ARG A 362 28.05 -8.77 20.69
CA ARG A 362 29.05 -7.98 19.98
C ARG A 362 29.10 -8.36 18.50
N GLU A 363 29.03 -9.65 18.18
CA GLU A 363 29.00 -10.13 16.81
C GLU A 363 27.75 -9.65 16.07
N ASP A 364 26.55 -9.92 16.61
CA ASP A 364 25.28 -9.51 15.97
C ASP A 364 25.20 -8.00 15.76
N LEU A 365 25.66 -7.20 16.73
CA LEU A 365 25.73 -5.75 16.63
C LEU A 365 26.67 -5.27 15.51
N THR A 366 27.86 -5.87 15.44
CA THR A 366 28.87 -5.50 14.46
C THR A 366 28.43 -5.91 13.05
N TYR A 367 27.83 -7.09 12.91
CA TYR A 367 27.26 -7.54 11.65
C TYR A 367 26.08 -6.67 11.20
N GLY A 368 25.13 -6.37 12.08
CA GLY A 368 24.00 -5.48 11.76
C GLY A 368 24.48 -4.10 11.27
N ASN A 369 25.48 -3.52 11.92
CA ASN A 369 26.08 -2.26 11.49
C ASN A 369 26.78 -2.39 10.12
N SER A 370 27.58 -3.44 9.94
CA SER A 370 28.29 -3.70 8.68
C SER A 370 27.32 -3.87 7.51
N LEU A 371 26.26 -4.67 7.68
CA LEU A 371 25.22 -4.89 6.68
C LEU A 371 24.53 -3.59 6.30
N ASN A 372 24.20 -2.74 7.28
CA ASN A 372 23.54 -1.47 7.02
C ASN A 372 24.42 -0.47 6.25
N ILE A 373 25.73 -0.44 6.53
CA ILE A 373 26.70 0.33 5.74
C ILE A 373 26.77 -0.20 4.31
N ILE A 374 26.88 -1.52 4.13
CA ILE A 374 26.96 -2.13 2.80
C ILE A 374 25.67 -1.91 2.00
N LEU A 375 24.50 -1.98 2.64
CA LEU A 375 23.21 -1.71 1.99
C LEU A 375 23.17 -0.30 1.39
N LYS A 376 23.66 0.71 2.13
CA LYS A 376 23.74 2.09 1.62
C LYS A 376 24.66 2.19 0.41
N GLN A 377 25.84 1.59 0.47
CA GLN A 377 26.79 1.57 -0.64
C GLN A 377 26.29 0.78 -1.85
N TRP A 378 25.51 -0.28 -1.62
CA TRP A 378 24.95 -1.13 -2.67
C TRP A 378 23.85 -0.39 -3.46
N ARG A 379 23.05 0.45 -2.78
CA ARG A 379 22.02 1.30 -3.42
C ARG A 379 22.58 2.44 -4.28
N GLU A 380 23.83 2.84 -4.06
CA GLU A 380 24.49 3.93 -4.81
C GLU A 380 25.12 3.46 -6.13
N LYS A 381 25.15 2.13 -6.38
CA LYS A 381 25.67 1.52 -7.61
C LYS A 381 24.53 1.28 -8.60
#